data_AF-A0A934FP23-F1
#
_entry.id   AF-A0A934FP23-F1
#
_cell.length_a   1.000
_cell.length_b   1.000
_cell.length_c   1.000
_cell.angle_alpha   90.00
_cell.angle_beta   90.00
_cell.angle_gamma   90.00
#
_symmetry.space_group_name_H-M   'P 1'
#
loop_
_entity.id
_entity.type
_entity.pdbx_description
1 polymer ?
#
loop_
_entity_poly.entity_id
_entity_poly.type
_entity_poly.pdbx_seq_one_letter_code
_entity_poly.pdbx_strand_id
1 'polypeptide(L)'
;MKLLILTATVATLATGAALNAQAYYGGGRGGGGGRGSGPSGELGAGNPGEAFPRPPRPVWNPADTTRDPTPGAHQPGGAQSSGGSATALPGRAPGHVPGAPTPQPGTPGLVPAGAPMDFTRAAATLRQIEIDWVFPVTPKAAQPLAWERAIAALAGTDRRPLLVRRHGHEVEAAGDRRIADLLDQEEMRVMSRFFRCVDLADTSRHPEHPFSGLFHPERPPLCFVSDANSEVAVGFSGYETAADVYRALYETLARAYEGDADRVVRGLRRGIEDFDRLLPREEELVRLVDDAVAEGGPDSPAAKKQRQRLDEIRKELAALRARQTALSDSLKLRAAD
;
A
#
# COMPACT_ATOMS: atom_id res chain seq x y z
N MET A 1 -27.02 12.03 -50.55
CA MET A 1 -26.40 10.71 -50.31
C MET A 1 -24.92 10.77 -50.67
N LYS A 2 -24.05 11.08 -49.70
CA LYS A 2 -22.60 10.78 -49.75
C LYS A 2 -22.15 10.56 -48.31
N LEU A 3 -22.14 9.29 -47.91
CA LEU A 3 -21.67 8.81 -46.61
C LEU A 3 -20.15 8.65 -46.73
N LEU A 4 -19.38 9.52 -46.07
CA LEU A 4 -17.92 9.43 -46.01
C LEU A 4 -17.55 8.75 -44.69
N ILE A 5 -17.12 7.50 -44.80
CA ILE A 5 -16.69 6.63 -43.72
C ILE A 5 -15.33 7.14 -43.24
N LEU A 6 -15.29 7.63 -41.99
CA LEU A 6 -14.06 7.99 -41.29
C LEU A 6 -13.79 6.89 -40.25
N THR A 7 -13.15 5.81 -40.70
CA THR A 7 -12.57 4.79 -39.85
C THR A 7 -11.22 5.30 -39.34
N ALA A 8 -11.22 5.91 -38.15
CA ALA A 8 -9.99 6.27 -37.46
C ALA A 8 -9.37 5.02 -36.81
N THR A 9 -8.17 4.71 -37.26
CA THR A 9 -7.26 3.69 -36.76
C THR A 9 -6.87 3.99 -35.31
N VAL A 10 -7.37 3.21 -34.36
CA VAL A 10 -6.80 3.14 -32.99
C VAL A 10 -6.03 1.83 -32.90
N ALA A 11 -4.72 1.92 -33.12
CA ALA A 11 -3.78 0.85 -32.85
C ALA A 11 -2.68 1.38 -31.93
N THR A 12 -2.26 0.53 -30.99
CA THR A 12 -1.05 0.62 -30.15
C THR A 12 -1.27 1.17 -28.74
N LEU A 13 -1.50 0.27 -27.78
CA LEU A 13 -0.74 0.11 -26.52
C LEU A 13 -1.46 -0.91 -25.63
N ALA A 14 -1.20 -2.20 -25.85
CA ALA A 14 -1.58 -3.27 -24.93
C ALA A 14 -0.63 -4.47 -25.12
N THR A 15 0.62 -4.29 -24.71
CA THR A 15 1.53 -5.44 -24.54
C THR A 15 2.49 -5.14 -23.40
N GLY A 16 2.37 -5.90 -22.31
CA GLY A 16 3.43 -5.97 -21.30
C GLY A 16 2.98 -5.93 -19.84
N ALA A 17 2.03 -6.78 -19.43
CA ALA A 17 1.86 -7.12 -18.01
C ALA A 17 1.04 -8.41 -17.85
N ALA A 18 1.59 -9.55 -18.24
CA ALA A 18 1.12 -10.86 -17.80
C ALA A 18 2.20 -11.90 -18.12
N LEU A 19 2.86 -12.41 -17.07
CA LEU A 19 3.42 -13.76 -16.90
C LEU A 19 4.60 -13.69 -15.92
N ASN A 20 4.31 -13.62 -14.62
CA ASN A 20 5.20 -14.24 -13.64
C ASN A 20 4.49 -14.48 -12.31
N ALA A 21 3.68 -15.54 -12.24
CA ALA A 21 3.25 -16.13 -10.97
C ALA A 21 2.58 -17.49 -11.21
N GLN A 22 3.35 -18.52 -11.57
CA GLN A 22 2.99 -19.90 -11.27
C GLN A 22 4.18 -20.83 -11.51
N ALA A 23 4.33 -21.80 -10.61
CA ALA A 23 5.30 -22.90 -10.58
C ALA A 23 6.61 -22.64 -9.81
N TYR A 24 6.54 -22.61 -8.47
CA TYR A 24 7.68 -22.99 -7.62
C TYR A 24 7.24 -23.57 -6.26
N TYR A 25 6.43 -24.63 -6.28
CA TYR A 25 6.39 -25.60 -5.17
C TYR A 25 6.03 -26.97 -5.75
N GLY A 26 7.06 -27.76 -6.11
CA GLY A 26 6.88 -29.11 -6.63
C GLY A 26 8.19 -29.85 -6.83
N GLY A 27 8.43 -30.86 -6.00
CA GLY A 27 9.50 -31.86 -6.18
C GLY A 27 10.74 -31.56 -5.35
N GLY A 28 11.34 -32.50 -4.63
CA GLY A 28 11.10 -33.92 -4.56
C GLY A 28 12.16 -34.53 -3.66
N ARG A 29 11.75 -35.45 -2.79
CA ARG A 29 12.65 -36.37 -2.10
C ARG A 29 13.48 -37.13 -3.15
N GLY A 30 14.81 -37.02 -3.06
CA GLY A 30 15.74 -37.85 -3.80
C GLY A 30 16.99 -38.07 -2.97
N GLY A 31 17.05 -39.19 -2.26
CA GLY A 31 18.28 -39.66 -1.62
C GLY A 31 19.27 -40.17 -2.66
N GLY A 32 20.56 -40.10 -2.34
CA GLY A 32 21.62 -40.68 -3.14
C GLY A 32 22.97 -40.41 -2.52
N GLY A 33 23.48 -41.39 -1.77
CA GLY A 33 24.79 -41.33 -1.16
C GLY A 33 25.94 -41.32 -2.18
N GLY A 34 27.06 -40.75 -1.76
CA GLY A 34 28.31 -40.80 -2.51
C GLY A 34 29.46 -40.36 -1.63
N ARG A 35 30.09 -41.32 -0.94
CA ARG A 35 31.38 -41.15 -0.27
C ARG A 35 32.46 -40.96 -1.34
N GLY A 36 33.33 -39.98 -1.15
CA GLY A 36 34.53 -39.78 -1.96
C GLY A 36 35.58 -39.02 -1.15
N SER A 37 36.47 -39.79 -0.51
CA SER A 37 37.68 -39.29 0.16
C SER A 37 38.79 -39.03 -0.88
N GLY A 38 39.55 -37.95 -0.73
CA GLY A 38 40.82 -37.75 -1.47
C GLY A 38 41.40 -36.34 -1.30
N PRO A 39 42.74 -36.17 -1.33
CA PRO A 39 43.43 -35.45 -0.26
C PRO A 39 43.99 -34.07 -0.61
N SER A 40 44.20 -33.30 0.47
CA SER A 40 45.30 -32.38 0.79
C SER A 40 46.13 -31.80 -0.37
N GLY A 41 45.94 -30.50 -0.60
CA GLY A 41 46.84 -29.65 -1.37
C GLY A 41 47.08 -28.35 -0.60
N GLU A 42 48.15 -28.35 0.19
CA GLU A 42 48.70 -27.24 0.95
C GLU A 42 49.38 -26.25 -0.01
N LEU A 43 48.87 -25.03 -0.17
CA LEU A 43 49.60 -23.94 -0.84
C LEU A 43 49.20 -22.57 -0.28
N GLY A 44 50.18 -21.87 0.27
CA GLY A 44 50.35 -20.43 0.05
C GLY A 44 49.78 -19.49 1.10
N ALA A 45 50.51 -19.31 2.20
CA ALA A 45 50.42 -18.11 3.02
C ALA A 45 50.96 -16.90 2.23
N GLY A 46 50.05 -16.12 1.64
CA GLY A 46 50.31 -14.81 1.06
C GLY A 46 49.56 -13.74 1.85
N ASN A 47 50.31 -12.89 2.53
CA ASN A 47 49.82 -11.75 3.29
C ASN A 47 49.61 -10.56 2.34
N PRO A 48 48.43 -9.92 2.30
CA PRO A 48 48.38 -8.49 2.02
C PRO A 48 47.67 -7.76 3.16
N GLY A 49 48.46 -7.34 4.13
CA GLY A 49 48.07 -6.30 5.06
C GLY A 49 48.14 -4.95 4.35
N GLU A 50 46.98 -4.44 3.97
CA GLU A 50 46.63 -3.01 4.00
C GLU A 50 45.11 -2.92 3.85
N ALA A 51 44.43 -3.03 5.01
CA ALA A 51 43.01 -2.86 5.10
C ALA A 51 42.68 -1.39 4.80
N PHE A 52 42.14 -1.13 3.61
CA PHE A 52 41.43 0.11 3.35
C PHE A 52 40.42 0.34 4.48
N PRO A 53 40.33 1.56 5.05
CA PRO A 53 39.28 1.86 6.02
C PRO A 53 37.94 1.55 5.35
N ARG A 54 37.21 0.58 5.92
CA ARG A 54 35.85 0.32 5.49
C ARG A 54 35.09 1.64 5.59
N PRO A 55 34.34 2.06 4.56
CA PRO A 55 33.48 3.22 4.70
C PRO A 55 32.61 3.02 5.94
N PRO A 56 32.38 4.07 6.76
CA PRO A 56 31.46 3.97 7.88
C PRO A 56 30.13 3.45 7.33
N ARG A 57 29.62 2.35 7.89
CA ARG A 57 28.27 1.90 7.58
C ARG A 57 27.33 3.08 7.81
N PRO A 58 26.30 3.28 6.98
CA PRO A 58 25.23 4.20 7.36
C PRO A 58 24.82 3.84 8.78
N VAL A 59 24.90 4.83 9.67
CA VAL A 59 24.58 4.63 11.07
C VAL A 59 23.08 4.40 11.10
N TRP A 60 22.68 3.14 11.01
CA TRP A 60 21.45 2.71 11.64
C TRP A 60 21.59 3.20 13.08
N ASN A 61 20.80 4.19 13.46
CA ASN A 61 20.82 4.70 14.81
C ASN A 61 19.82 3.87 15.63
N PRO A 62 20.23 2.73 16.22
CA PRO A 62 19.35 1.96 17.10
C PRO A 62 18.78 2.83 18.22
N ALA A 63 19.50 3.89 18.63
CA ALA A 63 19.07 4.79 19.69
C ALA A 63 17.81 5.60 19.34
N ASP A 64 17.44 5.75 18.05
CA ASP A 64 16.16 6.36 17.66
C ASP A 64 14.99 5.34 17.66
N THR A 65 15.29 4.05 17.54
CA THR A 65 14.28 2.97 17.60
C THR A 65 13.99 2.49 19.03
N THR A 66 14.83 2.83 20.01
CA THR A 66 14.65 2.48 21.42
C THR A 66 13.85 3.54 22.17
N ARG A 67 12.59 3.75 21.81
CA ARG A 67 11.59 4.00 22.86
C ARG A 67 11.05 2.65 23.27
N ASP A 68 11.80 1.99 24.14
CA ASP A 68 11.33 0.80 24.86
C ASP A 68 10.02 1.20 25.57
N PRO A 69 8.86 0.60 25.27
CA PRO A 69 7.68 0.79 26.08
C PRO A 69 7.93 0.05 27.38
N THR A 70 8.60 0.71 28.33
CA THR A 70 8.60 0.24 29.71
C THR A 70 7.13 0.13 30.11
N PRO A 71 6.62 -1.04 30.55
CA PRO A 71 5.26 -1.16 31.06
C PRO A 71 5.20 -0.34 32.36
N GLY A 72 4.84 0.93 32.23
CA GLY A 72 4.65 1.82 33.36
C GLY A 72 3.52 1.29 34.22
N ALA A 73 3.86 0.77 35.40
CA ALA A 73 2.93 0.47 36.46
C ALA A 73 2.10 1.74 36.75
N HIS A 74 0.82 1.69 36.39
CA HIS A 74 -0.16 2.68 36.85
C HIS A 74 -0.31 2.54 38.37
N GLN A 75 0.34 3.44 39.11
CA GLN A 75 -0.03 3.74 40.49
C GLN A 75 -1.41 4.42 40.51
N PRO A 76 -2.37 3.97 41.34
CA PRO A 76 -3.62 4.67 41.55
C PRO A 76 -3.39 5.82 42.54
N GLY A 77 -3.05 7.00 42.01
CA GLY A 77 -3.01 8.24 42.78
C GLY A 77 -4.40 8.85 42.90
N GLY A 78 -5.10 8.55 43.99
CA GLY A 78 -6.31 9.26 44.37
C GLY A 78 -6.00 10.70 44.79
N ALA A 79 -6.73 11.66 44.24
CA ALA A 79 -6.88 12.98 44.82
C ALA A 79 -8.31 13.47 44.57
N GLN A 80 -9.05 13.51 45.67
CA GLN A 80 -10.34 14.15 45.81
C GLN A 80 -10.24 15.63 45.44
N SER A 81 -11.15 16.14 44.62
CA SER A 81 -11.47 17.56 44.60
C SER A 81 -12.96 17.73 44.37
N SER A 82 -13.55 18.40 45.35
CA SER A 82 -14.96 18.67 45.56
C SER A 82 -15.40 19.96 44.87
N GLY A 83 -16.65 19.97 44.44
CA GLY A 83 -17.47 21.19 44.40
C GLY A 83 -17.79 21.72 43.00
N GLY A 84 -19.08 21.81 42.68
CA GLY A 84 -19.53 22.63 41.55
C GLY A 84 -20.92 22.35 41.00
N SER A 85 -21.95 22.69 41.78
CA SER A 85 -23.24 23.24 41.34
C SER A 85 -24.09 22.49 40.30
N ALA A 86 -25.10 21.81 40.83
CA ALA A 86 -26.31 21.39 40.11
C ALA A 86 -27.14 22.60 39.65
N THR A 87 -27.49 22.62 38.36
CA THR A 87 -28.56 23.48 37.83
C THR A 87 -29.78 22.60 37.59
N ALA A 88 -30.87 22.92 38.30
CA ALA A 88 -32.14 22.22 38.26
C ALA A 88 -32.86 22.43 36.91
N LEU A 89 -33.32 21.34 36.29
CA LEU A 89 -34.30 21.37 35.20
C LEU A 89 -35.71 21.23 35.79
N PRO A 90 -36.69 22.05 35.36
CA PRO A 90 -38.06 21.98 35.86
C PRO A 90 -38.83 20.78 35.29
N GLY A 91 -39.70 20.23 36.14
CA GLY A 91 -40.49 19.03 35.92
C GLY A 91 -41.39 19.06 34.68
N ARG A 92 -41.45 17.91 34.00
CA ARG A 92 -42.39 17.62 32.92
C ARG A 92 -43.54 16.77 33.46
N ALA A 93 -44.76 17.25 33.26
CA ALA A 93 -46.01 16.64 33.69
C ALA A 93 -46.30 15.30 32.97
N PRO A 94 -47.08 14.38 33.58
CA PRO A 94 -47.55 13.16 32.95
C PRO A 94 -48.82 13.47 32.12
N GLY A 95 -48.76 13.29 30.80
CA GLY A 95 -49.92 13.53 29.95
C GLY A 95 -49.79 13.02 28.52
N HIS A 96 -50.66 12.07 28.20
CA HIS A 96 -51.02 11.58 26.85
C HIS A 96 -49.99 10.78 26.07
N VAL A 97 -50.24 9.47 25.99
CA VAL A 97 -49.69 8.53 25.01
C VAL A 97 -50.54 8.68 23.74
N PRO A 98 -50.02 9.18 22.61
CA PRO A 98 -50.71 9.11 21.33
C PRO A 98 -50.65 7.67 20.84
N GLY A 99 -51.79 7.14 20.40
CA GLY A 99 -51.93 5.78 19.90
C GLY A 99 -50.92 5.45 18.79
N ALA A 100 -50.40 4.22 18.84
CA ALA A 100 -49.54 3.68 17.80
C ALA A 100 -50.24 3.78 16.43
N PRO A 101 -49.61 4.39 15.42
CA PRO A 101 -50.17 4.44 14.09
C PRO A 101 -50.26 3.03 13.50
N THR A 102 -51.46 2.62 13.13
CA THR A 102 -51.73 1.38 12.42
C THR A 102 -51.01 1.42 11.06
N PRO A 103 -50.19 0.41 10.70
CA PRO A 103 -49.49 0.39 9.43
C PRO A 103 -50.48 0.34 8.26
N GLN A 104 -50.48 1.38 7.42
CA GLN A 104 -51.25 1.41 6.17
C GLN A 104 -50.59 0.48 5.14
N PRO A 105 -51.32 -0.50 4.57
CA PRO A 105 -50.83 -1.30 3.46
C PRO A 105 -50.90 -0.45 2.19
N GLY A 106 -49.75 -0.15 1.57
CA GLY A 106 -49.72 0.39 0.20
C GLY A 106 -48.77 1.56 -0.07
N THR A 107 -47.96 2.02 0.88
CA THR A 107 -46.95 3.05 0.59
C THR A 107 -45.68 2.40 0.02
N PRO A 108 -45.29 2.68 -1.24
CA PRO A 108 -44.07 2.13 -1.81
C PRO A 108 -42.84 2.65 -1.06
N GLY A 109 -42.20 1.77 -0.30
CA GLY A 109 -40.76 1.78 -0.04
C GLY A 109 -40.18 2.97 0.73
N LEU A 110 -40.63 3.23 1.96
CA LEU A 110 -39.74 3.88 2.93
C LEU A 110 -38.66 2.86 3.34
N VAL A 111 -37.46 3.01 2.78
CA VAL A 111 -36.27 2.27 3.24
C VAL A 111 -36.10 2.58 4.73
N PRO A 112 -36.03 1.58 5.62
CA PRO A 112 -35.91 1.81 7.06
C PRO A 112 -34.66 2.65 7.34
N ALA A 113 -34.87 3.83 7.92
CA ALA A 113 -33.81 4.72 8.37
C ALA A 113 -33.00 4.00 9.46
N GLY A 114 -31.86 3.42 9.10
CA GLY A 114 -30.99 2.73 10.05
C GLY A 114 -30.30 1.47 9.55
N ALA A 115 -30.42 1.09 8.27
CA ALA A 115 -29.53 0.08 7.72
C ALA A 115 -28.07 0.58 7.88
N PRO A 116 -27.16 -0.20 8.49
CA PRO A 116 -25.77 0.20 8.63
C PRO A 116 -25.22 0.45 7.22
N MET A 117 -24.79 1.69 6.96
CA MET A 117 -24.11 1.99 5.72
C MET A 117 -22.79 1.21 5.74
N ASP A 118 -22.65 0.28 4.80
CA ASP A 118 -21.40 -0.42 4.59
C ASP A 118 -20.40 0.57 3.97
N PHE A 119 -19.41 0.98 4.76
CA PHE A 119 -18.35 1.89 4.34
C PHE A 119 -17.17 1.15 3.67
N THR A 120 -17.36 -0.12 3.30
CA THR A 120 -16.33 -0.84 2.55
C THR A 120 -16.10 -0.18 1.19
N ARG A 121 -14.82 0.10 0.91
CA ARG A 121 -14.38 0.62 -0.39
C ARG A 121 -14.80 -0.35 -1.49
N ALA A 122 -15.28 0.17 -2.61
CA ALA A 122 -15.65 -0.69 -3.73
C ALA A 122 -14.41 -1.46 -4.22
N ALA A 123 -14.55 -2.75 -4.54
CA ALA A 123 -13.42 -3.57 -5.00
C ALA A 123 -12.69 -2.96 -6.22
N ALA A 124 -13.43 -2.28 -7.10
CA ALA A 124 -12.88 -1.57 -8.24
C ALA A 124 -12.00 -0.37 -7.84
N THR A 125 -12.35 0.33 -6.75
CA THR A 125 -11.55 1.41 -6.17
C THR A 125 -10.29 0.88 -5.53
N LEU A 126 -10.36 -0.23 -4.78
CA LEU A 126 -9.19 -0.85 -4.14
C LEU A 126 -8.11 -1.25 -5.16
N ARG A 127 -8.51 -1.71 -6.36
CA ARG A 127 -7.57 -2.00 -7.46
C ARG A 127 -6.80 -0.77 -7.97
N GLN A 128 -7.35 0.44 -7.81
CA GLN A 128 -6.66 1.67 -8.25
C GLN A 128 -5.53 2.07 -7.30
N ILE A 129 -5.53 1.54 -6.08
CA ILE A 129 -4.56 1.85 -5.03
C ILE A 129 -3.85 0.59 -4.54
N GLU A 130 -3.83 -0.46 -5.34
CA GLU A 130 -3.06 -1.65 -5.03
C GLU A 130 -1.56 -1.31 -5.03
N ILE A 131 -0.83 -1.84 -4.05
CA ILE A 131 0.63 -1.65 -3.96
C ILE A 131 1.29 -2.59 -4.97
N ASP A 132 2.04 -2.02 -5.91
CA ASP A 132 2.78 -2.78 -6.92
C ASP A 132 4.08 -3.33 -6.32
N TRP A 133 4.00 -4.51 -5.71
CA TRP A 133 5.14 -5.19 -5.09
C TRP A 133 6.04 -5.86 -6.13
N VAL A 134 7.30 -5.47 -6.15
CA VAL A 134 8.35 -6.12 -6.93
C VAL A 134 9.03 -7.18 -6.08
N PHE A 135 9.08 -8.41 -6.59
CA PHE A 135 9.83 -9.51 -6.00
C PHE A 135 11.20 -9.60 -6.70
N PRO A 136 12.28 -9.12 -6.08
CA PRO A 136 13.56 -9.02 -6.74
C PRO A 136 14.14 -10.41 -7.00
N VAL A 137 14.75 -10.60 -8.18
CA VAL A 137 15.49 -11.82 -8.48
C VAL A 137 16.77 -11.81 -7.66
N THR A 138 16.96 -12.83 -6.83
CA THR A 138 18.16 -12.98 -6.02
C THR A 138 19.40 -13.06 -6.92
N PRO A 139 20.36 -12.12 -6.80
CA PRO A 139 21.60 -12.19 -7.55
C PRO A 139 22.33 -13.51 -7.26
N LYS A 140 22.99 -14.09 -8.26
CA LYS A 140 23.90 -15.23 -8.06
C LYS A 140 25.20 -14.74 -7.41
N ALA A 141 25.12 -14.31 -6.16
CA ALA A 141 26.27 -13.93 -5.37
C ALA A 141 26.56 -15.05 -4.35
N ALA A 142 27.82 -15.44 -4.23
CA ALA A 142 28.26 -16.43 -3.24
C ALA A 142 28.34 -15.84 -1.82
N GLN A 143 28.21 -14.52 -1.68
CA GLN A 143 28.31 -13.80 -0.42
C GLN A 143 27.29 -12.66 -0.35
N PRO A 144 26.90 -12.23 0.86
CA PRO A 144 26.08 -11.04 1.08
C PRO A 144 26.65 -9.81 0.38
N LEU A 145 25.79 -9.04 -0.28
CA LEU A 145 26.14 -7.76 -0.85
C LEU A 145 26.34 -6.74 0.28
N ALA A 146 27.27 -5.82 0.06
CA ALA A 146 27.36 -4.59 0.86
C ALA A 146 26.05 -3.79 0.74
N TRP A 147 25.73 -3.02 1.77
CA TRP A 147 24.48 -2.26 1.90
C TRP A 147 24.15 -1.47 0.62
N GLU A 148 25.10 -0.67 0.14
CA GLU A 148 24.93 0.23 -1.00
C GLU A 148 24.67 -0.58 -2.29
N ARG A 149 25.37 -1.71 -2.45
CA ARG A 149 25.17 -2.62 -3.59
C ARG A 149 23.84 -3.36 -3.51
N ALA A 150 23.38 -3.71 -2.32
CA ALA A 150 22.10 -4.35 -2.10
C ALA A 150 20.96 -3.37 -2.43
N ILE A 151 21.00 -2.13 -1.93
CA ILE A 151 20.03 -1.08 -2.25
C ILE A 151 20.02 -0.78 -3.75
N ALA A 152 21.18 -0.60 -4.38
CA ALA A 152 21.27 -0.38 -5.82
C ALA A 152 20.68 -1.57 -6.63
N ALA A 153 20.90 -2.81 -6.18
CA ALA A 153 20.30 -3.99 -6.81
C ALA A 153 18.77 -4.03 -6.64
N LEU A 154 18.23 -3.60 -5.50
CA LEU A 154 16.78 -3.51 -5.28
C LEU A 154 16.15 -2.40 -6.13
N ALA A 155 16.80 -1.23 -6.20
CA ALA A 155 16.37 -0.08 -7.01
C ALA A 155 16.40 -0.38 -8.51
N GLY A 156 17.45 -1.06 -8.99
CA GLY A 156 17.62 -1.35 -10.40
C GLY A 156 17.75 -0.06 -11.22
N THR A 157 16.86 0.14 -12.19
CA THR A 157 16.81 1.36 -13.01
C THR A 157 15.80 2.39 -12.49
N ASP A 158 15.07 2.06 -11.43
CA ASP A 158 14.06 2.95 -10.87
C ASP A 158 14.71 3.95 -9.91
N ARG A 159 14.43 5.23 -10.12
CA ARG A 159 15.02 6.33 -9.33
C ARG A 159 14.14 6.74 -8.15
N ARG A 160 12.98 6.13 -7.98
CA ARG A 160 12.09 6.39 -6.84
C ARG A 160 12.71 5.87 -5.54
N PRO A 161 12.39 6.48 -4.39
CA PRO A 161 12.78 5.93 -3.10
C PRO A 161 12.22 4.52 -2.93
N LEU A 162 12.88 3.70 -2.12
CA LEU A 162 12.49 2.33 -1.85
C LEU A 162 11.55 2.25 -0.64
N LEU A 163 10.52 1.42 -0.77
CA LEU A 163 9.76 0.89 0.35
C LEU A 163 9.98 -0.62 0.34
N VAL A 164 10.79 -1.13 1.26
CA VAL A 164 11.16 -2.54 1.30
C VAL A 164 10.45 -3.21 2.46
N ARG A 165 9.63 -4.21 2.14
CA ARG A 165 9.01 -5.11 3.10
C ARG A 165 9.81 -6.41 3.14
N ARG A 166 9.94 -6.97 4.33
CA ARG A 166 10.39 -8.34 4.55
C ARG A 166 9.28 -9.10 5.25
N HIS A 167 8.99 -10.32 4.80
CA HIS A 167 8.14 -11.23 5.57
C HIS A 167 8.92 -11.72 6.80
N GLY A 168 8.35 -11.55 7.99
CA GLY A 168 8.92 -12.08 9.22
C GLY A 168 8.57 -13.56 9.44
N HIS A 169 9.21 -14.12 10.46
CA HIS A 169 8.93 -15.48 10.96
C HIS A 169 7.80 -15.41 12.01
N GLU A 170 7.18 -16.53 12.36
CA GLU A 170 6.08 -16.62 13.34
C GLU A 170 6.32 -15.87 14.68
N VAL A 171 7.58 -15.72 15.11
CA VAL A 171 7.95 -15.03 16.35
C VAL A 171 7.76 -13.50 16.25
N GLU A 172 7.78 -12.96 15.03
CA GLU A 172 7.57 -11.55 14.72
C GLU A 172 6.12 -11.25 14.31
N ALA A 173 5.21 -12.23 14.41
CA ALA A 173 3.85 -12.17 13.87
C ALA A 173 3.02 -10.96 14.33
N ALA A 174 3.23 -10.46 15.55
CA ALA A 174 2.53 -9.26 16.03
C ALA A 174 3.00 -7.98 15.31
N GLY A 175 4.31 -7.84 15.13
CA GLY A 175 4.89 -6.72 14.37
C GLY A 175 4.54 -6.82 12.89
N ASP A 176 4.63 -8.02 12.31
CA ASP A 176 4.25 -8.29 10.92
C ASP A 176 2.79 -7.95 10.66
N ARG A 177 1.88 -8.38 11.55
CA ARG A 177 0.47 -8.03 11.46
C ARG A 177 0.25 -6.53 11.50
N ARG A 178 0.95 -5.81 12.37
CA ARG A 178 0.80 -4.35 12.45
C ARG A 178 1.33 -3.65 11.20
N ILE A 179 2.44 -4.11 10.64
CA ILE A 179 2.95 -3.60 9.36
C ILE A 179 1.98 -3.94 8.23
N ALA A 180 1.42 -5.15 8.20
CA ALA A 180 0.39 -5.53 7.23
C ALA A 180 -0.86 -4.64 7.35
N ASP A 181 -1.39 -4.46 8.56
CA ASP A 181 -2.53 -3.59 8.84
C ASP A 181 -2.23 -2.14 8.41
N LEU A 182 -0.99 -1.67 8.59
CA LEU A 182 -0.55 -0.35 8.13
C LEU A 182 -0.47 -0.25 6.60
N LEU A 183 0.06 -1.28 5.92
CA LEU A 183 0.11 -1.37 4.47
C LEU A 183 -1.29 -1.47 3.84
N ASP A 184 -2.28 -1.95 4.59
CA ASP A 184 -3.68 -1.97 4.18
C ASP A 184 -4.39 -0.62 4.36
N GLN A 185 -3.79 0.34 5.08
CA GLN A 185 -4.35 1.68 5.20
C GLN A 185 -4.29 2.41 3.86
N GLU A 186 -5.39 3.10 3.52
CA GLU A 186 -5.54 3.83 2.26
C GLU A 186 -4.41 4.85 2.02
N GLU A 187 -4.01 5.57 3.07
CA GLU A 187 -2.93 6.55 2.95
C GLU A 187 -1.62 5.89 2.54
N MET A 188 -1.29 4.74 3.13
CA MET A 188 -0.09 3.98 2.77
C MET A 188 -0.14 3.48 1.33
N ARG A 189 -1.30 2.95 0.92
CA ARG A 189 -1.57 2.53 -0.46
C ARG A 189 -1.39 3.67 -1.46
N VAL A 190 -1.88 4.87 -1.16
CA VAL A 190 -1.69 6.05 -2.01
C VAL A 190 -0.22 6.48 -2.06
N MET A 191 0.44 6.56 -0.92
CA MET A 191 1.86 6.95 -0.83
C MET A 191 2.76 5.99 -1.59
N SER A 192 2.46 4.68 -1.55
CA SER A 192 3.25 3.62 -2.18
C SER A 192 3.51 3.85 -3.68
N ARG A 193 2.66 4.62 -4.38
CA ARG A 193 2.82 4.97 -5.80
C ARG A 193 4.11 5.77 -6.08
N PHE A 194 4.58 6.50 -5.08
CA PHE A 194 5.81 7.31 -5.12
C PHE A 194 7.05 6.54 -4.65
N PHE A 195 6.90 5.26 -4.33
CA PHE A 195 8.00 4.39 -3.96
C PHE A 195 8.13 3.25 -4.97
N ARG A 196 9.34 2.71 -5.07
CA ARG A 196 9.53 1.36 -5.57
C ARG A 196 9.31 0.40 -4.41
N CYS A 197 8.18 -0.30 -4.45
CA CYS A 197 7.80 -1.23 -3.40
C CYS A 197 8.45 -2.59 -3.69
N VAL A 198 9.26 -3.07 -2.75
CA VAL A 198 10.01 -4.33 -2.88
C VAL A 198 9.57 -5.26 -1.77
N ASP A 199 9.22 -6.48 -2.13
CA ASP A 199 8.84 -7.51 -1.17
C ASP A 199 9.89 -8.62 -1.12
N LEU A 200 10.52 -8.79 0.04
CA LEU A 200 11.59 -9.75 0.29
C LEU A 200 11.06 -10.95 1.06
N ALA A 201 11.35 -12.14 0.53
CA ALA A 201 11.07 -13.39 1.24
C ALA A 201 11.82 -13.49 2.58
N ASP A 202 11.30 -14.30 3.50
CA ASP A 202 11.92 -14.54 4.82
C ASP A 202 13.36 -15.10 4.71
N THR A 203 13.63 -15.87 3.65
CA THR A 203 14.98 -16.40 3.35
C THR A 203 16.03 -15.32 3.13
N SER A 204 15.62 -14.06 2.91
CA SER A 204 16.53 -12.92 2.78
C SER A 204 17.37 -12.65 4.03
N ARG A 205 16.99 -13.21 5.18
CA ARG A 205 17.71 -13.13 6.46
C ARG A 205 18.88 -14.10 6.55
N HIS A 206 18.88 -15.16 5.75
CA HIS A 206 19.93 -16.17 5.87
C HIS A 206 21.30 -15.54 5.60
N PRO A 207 22.33 -15.83 6.41
CA PRO A 207 23.65 -15.22 6.24
C PRO A 207 24.29 -15.42 4.86
N GLU A 208 23.83 -16.41 4.11
CA GLU A 208 24.30 -16.69 2.73
C GLU A 208 23.50 -15.92 1.67
N HIS A 209 22.35 -15.33 2.03
CA HIS A 209 21.51 -14.62 1.09
C HIS A 209 22.16 -13.29 0.67
N PRO A 210 22.15 -12.92 -0.62
CA PRO A 210 22.76 -11.68 -1.12
C PRO A 210 22.24 -10.41 -0.44
N PHE A 211 20.98 -10.40 0.01
CA PHE A 211 20.35 -9.26 0.67
C PHE A 211 20.38 -9.31 2.20
N SER A 212 21.06 -10.29 2.82
CA SER A 212 21.13 -10.39 4.29
C SER A 212 21.81 -9.18 4.93
N GLY A 213 22.72 -8.52 4.21
CA GLY A 213 23.38 -7.28 4.64
C GLY A 213 22.44 -6.08 4.83
N LEU A 214 21.19 -6.14 4.33
CA LEU A 214 20.17 -5.12 4.57
C LEU A 214 19.57 -5.18 5.99
N PHE A 215 19.84 -6.26 6.72
CA PHE A 215 19.16 -6.57 7.96
C PHE A 215 20.16 -6.76 9.09
N HIS A 216 19.97 -6.06 10.21
CA HIS A 216 20.81 -6.27 11.39
C HIS A 216 20.55 -7.67 11.96
N PRO A 217 21.57 -8.45 12.34
CA PRO A 217 21.38 -9.83 12.80
C PRO A 217 20.53 -9.92 14.08
N GLU A 218 20.63 -8.91 14.97
CA GLU A 218 19.94 -8.95 16.27
C GLU A 218 18.49 -8.46 16.21
N ARG A 219 18.22 -7.39 15.46
CA ARG A 219 16.92 -6.71 15.40
C ARG A 219 16.68 -6.18 14.00
N PRO A 220 16.42 -7.07 13.04
CA PRO A 220 16.23 -6.64 11.68
C PRO A 220 14.86 -5.97 11.48
N PRO A 221 14.77 -4.85 10.74
CA PRO A 221 13.48 -4.23 10.45
C PRO A 221 12.60 -5.16 9.61
N LEU A 222 11.29 -5.13 9.88
CA LEU A 222 10.25 -5.81 9.08
C LEU A 222 9.94 -5.03 7.81
N CYS A 223 10.05 -3.71 7.88
CA CYS A 223 9.86 -2.81 6.76
C CYS A 223 10.88 -1.68 6.89
N PHE A 224 11.37 -1.13 5.79
CA PHE A 224 12.15 0.10 5.84
C PHE A 224 11.90 0.96 4.59
N VAL A 225 12.15 2.24 4.75
CA VAL A 225 12.17 3.21 3.65
C VAL A 225 13.59 3.70 3.43
N SER A 226 14.00 3.85 2.18
CA SER A 226 15.32 4.34 1.82
C SER A 226 15.22 5.28 0.64
N ASP A 227 16.13 6.24 0.53
CA ASP A 227 16.38 6.86 -0.78
C ASP A 227 16.95 5.84 -1.78
N ALA A 228 16.97 6.23 -3.06
CA ALA A 228 17.50 5.38 -4.12
C ALA A 228 19.03 5.23 -4.09
N ASN A 229 19.74 6.14 -3.41
CA ASN A 229 21.21 6.21 -3.38
C ASN A 229 21.82 5.55 -2.13
N SER A 230 20.98 4.99 -1.26
CA SER A 230 21.31 4.35 0.02
C SER A 230 21.88 5.27 1.13
N GLU A 231 21.74 6.59 1.01
CA GLU A 231 22.32 7.54 1.98
C GLU A 231 21.54 7.54 3.30
N VAL A 232 20.22 7.51 3.22
CA VAL A 232 19.31 7.55 4.37
C VAL A 232 18.33 6.38 4.28
N ALA A 233 18.30 5.58 5.34
CA ALA A 233 17.30 4.54 5.52
C ALA A 233 16.69 4.57 6.93
N VAL A 234 15.38 4.38 7.01
CA VAL A 234 14.60 4.34 8.25
C VAL A 234 13.91 3.00 8.34
N GLY A 235 14.28 2.19 9.34
CA GLY A 235 13.72 0.87 9.58
C GLY A 235 12.57 0.87 10.58
N PHE A 236 11.62 -0.03 10.37
CA PHE A 236 10.44 -0.25 11.19
C PHE A 236 10.42 -1.71 11.65
N SER A 237 10.38 -1.89 12.96
CA SER A 237 10.31 -3.17 13.65
C SER A 237 8.88 -3.69 13.85
N GLY A 238 7.87 -2.85 13.55
CA GLY A 238 6.46 -3.15 13.79
C GLY A 238 5.97 -2.73 15.17
N TYR A 239 6.74 -1.93 15.92
CA TYR A 239 6.31 -1.31 17.18
C TYR A 239 6.01 0.18 17.04
N GLU A 240 6.41 0.77 15.92
CA GLU A 240 6.26 2.18 15.62
C GLU A 240 4.78 2.57 15.47
N THR A 241 4.44 3.82 15.80
CA THR A 241 3.09 4.33 15.55
C THR A 241 2.90 4.60 14.06
N ALA A 242 1.65 4.56 13.57
CA ALA A 242 1.36 4.92 12.18
C ALA A 242 1.88 6.34 11.85
N ALA A 243 1.80 7.27 12.80
CA ALA A 243 2.32 8.63 12.64
C ALA A 243 3.85 8.66 12.45
N ASP A 244 4.60 7.81 13.15
CA ASP A 244 6.06 7.73 12.98
C ASP A 244 6.43 7.20 11.59
N VAL A 245 5.70 6.17 11.12
CA VAL A 245 5.92 5.61 9.78
C VAL A 245 5.57 6.62 8.69
N TYR A 246 4.41 7.30 8.81
CA TYR A 246 4.01 8.33 7.85
C TYR A 246 4.98 9.51 7.84
N ARG A 247 5.47 9.95 9.00
CA ARG A 247 6.51 10.99 9.05
C ARG A 247 7.74 10.58 8.25
N ALA A 248 8.27 9.38 8.47
CA ALA A 248 9.45 8.89 7.75
C ALA A 248 9.21 8.77 6.24
N LEU A 249 8.01 8.34 5.81
CA LEU A 249 7.63 8.30 4.41
C LEU A 249 7.59 9.71 3.78
N TYR A 250 6.90 10.67 4.42
CA TYR A 250 6.83 12.05 3.93
C TYR A 250 8.19 12.73 3.88
N GLU A 251 9.05 12.52 4.89
CA GLU A 251 10.42 13.03 4.90
C GLU A 251 11.24 12.44 3.74
N THR A 252 11.06 11.15 3.45
CA THR A 252 11.71 10.49 2.31
C THR A 252 11.21 11.07 0.97
N LEU A 253 9.90 11.29 0.83
CA LEU A 253 9.34 11.95 -0.35
C LEU A 253 9.82 13.40 -0.51
N ALA A 254 9.93 14.15 0.57
CA ALA A 254 10.41 15.53 0.54
C ALA A 254 11.88 15.64 0.08
N ARG A 255 12.70 14.62 0.41
CA ARG A 255 14.08 14.50 -0.11
C ARG A 255 14.12 14.06 -1.56
N ALA A 256 13.29 13.09 -1.97
CA ALA A 256 13.36 12.50 -3.30
C ALA A 256 12.65 13.31 -4.40
N TYR A 257 11.63 14.08 -4.05
CA TYR A 257 10.76 14.79 -4.99
C TYR A 257 10.80 16.32 -4.79
N GLU A 258 10.51 17.04 -5.87
CA GLU A 258 10.14 18.44 -5.89
C GLU A 258 8.64 18.59 -5.67
N GLY A 259 8.23 19.60 -4.90
CA GLY A 259 6.83 19.89 -4.62
C GLY A 259 6.37 19.48 -3.22
N ASP A 260 5.06 19.53 -3.01
CA ASP A 260 4.41 19.25 -1.72
C ASP A 260 3.73 17.87 -1.77
N ALA A 261 4.40 16.87 -1.19
CA ALA A 261 3.92 15.50 -1.19
C ALA A 261 2.63 15.33 -0.40
N ASP A 262 2.47 16.03 0.73
CA ASP A 262 1.25 15.98 1.54
C ASP A 262 0.04 16.50 0.75
N ARG A 263 0.20 17.63 0.05
CA ARG A 263 -0.86 18.16 -0.82
C ARG A 263 -1.27 17.16 -1.91
N VAL A 264 -0.29 16.51 -2.55
CA VAL A 264 -0.55 15.53 -3.62
C VAL A 264 -1.23 14.28 -3.07
N VAL A 265 -0.74 13.70 -1.97
CA VAL A 265 -1.34 12.52 -1.34
C VAL A 265 -2.78 12.80 -0.90
N ARG A 266 -3.04 13.95 -0.25
CA ARG A 266 -4.40 14.35 0.13
C ARG A 266 -5.33 14.52 -1.08
N GLY A 267 -4.83 15.10 -2.17
CA GLY A 267 -5.63 15.25 -3.38
C GLY A 267 -5.93 13.91 -4.08
N LEU A 268 -4.98 12.97 -4.07
CA LEU A 268 -5.19 11.62 -4.58
C LEU A 268 -6.24 10.87 -3.75
N ARG A 269 -6.18 10.97 -2.41
CA ARG A 269 -7.17 10.38 -1.50
C ARG A 269 -8.59 10.89 -1.75
N ARG A 270 -8.77 12.20 -1.93
CA ARG A 270 -10.08 12.76 -2.33
C ARG A 270 -10.57 12.18 -3.65
N GLY A 271 -9.68 11.95 -4.62
CA GLY A 271 -10.06 11.31 -5.88
C GLY A 271 -10.52 9.85 -5.72
N ILE A 272 -10.07 9.13 -4.69
CA ILE A 272 -10.54 7.78 -4.36
C ILE A 272 -11.99 7.82 -3.89
N GLU A 273 -12.35 8.80 -3.06
CA GLU A 273 -13.74 9.01 -2.63
C GLU A 273 -14.66 9.29 -3.84
N ASP A 274 -14.17 10.04 -4.83
CA ASP A 274 -14.90 10.26 -6.08
C ASP A 274 -15.07 8.96 -6.89
N PHE A 275 -14.08 8.06 -6.90
CA PHE A 275 -14.22 6.74 -7.53
C PHE A 275 -15.27 5.87 -6.85
N ASP A 276 -15.31 5.83 -5.52
CA ASP A 276 -16.34 5.08 -4.78
C ASP A 276 -17.75 5.58 -5.07
N ARG A 277 -17.91 6.87 -5.39
CA ARG A 277 -19.20 7.41 -5.81
C ARG A 277 -19.56 7.03 -7.24
N LEU A 278 -18.59 7.05 -8.16
CA LEU A 278 -18.85 6.95 -9.59
C LEU A 278 -18.88 5.50 -10.11
N LEU A 279 -18.03 4.61 -9.60
CA LEU A 279 -17.92 3.23 -10.10
C LEU A 279 -19.17 2.38 -9.84
N PRO A 280 -19.80 2.39 -8.65
CA PRO A 280 -21.05 1.65 -8.44
C PRO A 280 -22.19 2.18 -9.32
N ARG A 281 -22.23 3.49 -9.57
CA ARG A 281 -23.21 4.11 -10.48
C ARG A 281 -23.00 3.70 -11.93
N GLU A 282 -21.73 3.57 -12.36
CA GLU A 282 -21.42 3.03 -13.69
C GLU A 282 -21.96 1.59 -13.80
N GLU A 283 -21.70 0.74 -12.81
CA GLU A 283 -22.16 -0.65 -12.79
C GLU A 283 -23.69 -0.75 -12.79
N GLU A 284 -24.38 0.07 -11.99
CA GLU A 284 -25.83 0.15 -11.97
C GLU A 284 -26.40 0.57 -13.33
N LEU A 285 -25.82 1.60 -13.96
CA LEU A 285 -26.28 2.06 -15.28
C LEU A 285 -26.03 1.03 -16.38
N VAL A 286 -24.96 0.24 -16.30
CA VAL A 286 -24.73 -0.88 -17.22
C VAL A 286 -25.89 -1.88 -17.11
N ARG A 287 -26.26 -2.29 -15.89
CA ARG A 287 -27.40 -3.20 -15.67
C ARG A 287 -28.71 -2.61 -16.20
N LEU A 288 -28.98 -1.33 -15.91
CA LEU A 288 -30.19 -0.65 -16.40
C LEU A 288 -30.23 -0.50 -17.93
N VAL A 289 -29.07 -0.36 -18.60
CA VAL A 289 -28.99 -0.39 -20.06
C VAL A 289 -29.37 -1.79 -20.56
N ASP A 290 -28.80 -2.84 -19.98
CA ASP A 290 -29.07 -4.23 -20.39
C ASP A 290 -30.56 -4.59 -20.21
N ASP A 291 -31.16 -4.22 -19.08
CA ASP A 291 -32.60 -4.42 -18.81
C ASP A 291 -33.47 -3.67 -19.83
N ALA A 292 -33.17 -2.39 -20.09
CA ALA A 292 -33.94 -1.59 -21.05
C ALA A 292 -33.79 -2.08 -22.51
N VAL A 293 -32.65 -2.70 -22.84
CA VAL A 293 -32.41 -3.35 -24.14
C VAL A 293 -33.19 -4.66 -24.23
N ALA A 294 -33.25 -5.45 -23.16
CA ALA A 294 -34.02 -6.69 -23.11
C ALA A 294 -35.53 -6.44 -23.24
N GLU A 295 -36.06 -5.39 -22.59
CA GLU A 295 -37.49 -5.07 -22.60
C GLU A 295 -37.95 -4.38 -23.89
N GLY A 296 -37.20 -3.39 -24.37
CA GLY A 296 -37.63 -2.50 -25.47
C GLY A 296 -36.79 -2.57 -26.74
N GLY A 297 -35.75 -3.39 -26.76
CA GLY A 297 -34.75 -3.42 -27.83
C GLY A 297 -33.70 -2.29 -27.72
N PRO A 298 -32.63 -2.36 -28.54
CA PRO A 298 -31.47 -1.47 -28.44
C PRO A 298 -31.75 -0.01 -28.79
N ASP A 299 -32.85 0.27 -29.48
CA ASP A 299 -33.26 1.60 -29.94
C ASP A 299 -34.37 2.23 -29.10
N SER A 300 -34.79 1.56 -28.01
CA SER A 300 -35.83 2.07 -27.14
C SER A 300 -35.43 3.44 -26.53
N PRO A 301 -36.38 4.36 -26.32
CA PRO A 301 -36.09 5.65 -25.67
C PRO A 301 -35.45 5.48 -24.29
N ALA A 302 -35.83 4.43 -23.55
CA ALA A 302 -35.27 4.08 -22.25
C ALA A 302 -33.79 3.68 -22.36
N ALA A 303 -33.45 2.75 -23.27
CA ALA A 303 -32.06 2.33 -23.49
C ALA A 303 -31.18 3.51 -23.93
N LYS A 304 -31.67 4.38 -24.82
CA LYS A 304 -30.95 5.59 -25.25
C LYS A 304 -30.66 6.54 -24.08
N LYS A 305 -31.65 6.78 -23.21
CA LYS A 305 -31.49 7.64 -22.03
C LYS A 305 -30.47 7.09 -21.03
N GLN A 306 -30.50 5.78 -20.76
CA GLN A 306 -29.53 5.18 -19.83
C GLN A 306 -28.13 5.14 -20.42
N ARG A 307 -27.97 4.86 -21.73
CA ARG A 307 -26.67 4.94 -22.42
C ARG A 307 -26.07 6.35 -22.33
N GLN A 308 -26.88 7.39 -22.53
CA GLN A 308 -26.40 8.77 -22.38
C GLN A 308 -25.84 9.04 -20.97
N ARG A 309 -26.57 8.61 -19.93
CA ARG A 309 -26.10 8.75 -18.53
C ARG A 309 -24.83 7.96 -18.28
N LEU A 310 -24.73 6.75 -18.84
CA LEU A 310 -23.54 5.92 -18.74
C LEU A 310 -22.33 6.60 -19.40
N ASP A 311 -22.52 7.21 -20.57
CA ASP A 311 -21.48 7.96 -21.27
C ASP A 311 -21.04 9.22 -20.48
N GLU A 312 -21.97 9.89 -19.80
CA GLU A 312 -21.66 11.01 -18.90
C GLU A 312 -20.78 10.55 -17.72
N ILE A 313 -21.16 9.47 -17.01
CA ILE A 313 -20.35 8.91 -15.91
C ILE A 313 -18.96 8.47 -16.41
N ARG A 314 -18.88 7.85 -17.59
CA ARG A 314 -17.59 7.43 -18.18
C ARG A 314 -16.69 8.61 -18.49
N LYS A 315 -17.25 9.74 -18.97
CA LYS A 315 -16.50 10.99 -19.16
C LYS A 315 -16.00 11.55 -17.83
N GLU A 316 -16.82 11.54 -16.79
CA GLU A 316 -16.43 11.97 -15.45
C GLU A 316 -15.29 11.10 -14.88
N LEU A 317 -15.40 9.77 -15.00
CA LEU A 317 -14.34 8.83 -14.60
C LEU A 317 -13.04 9.06 -15.37
N ALA A 318 -13.12 9.32 -16.69
CA ALA A 318 -11.94 9.65 -17.49
C ALA A 318 -11.29 10.97 -17.05
N ALA A 319 -12.09 12.00 -16.78
CA ALA A 319 -11.60 13.28 -16.27
C ALA A 319 -10.98 13.15 -14.86
N LEU A 320 -11.55 12.32 -13.99
CA LEU A 320 -11.02 12.02 -12.67
C LEU A 320 -9.66 11.31 -12.75
N ARG A 321 -9.53 10.31 -13.63
CA ARG A 321 -8.24 9.63 -13.90
C ARG A 321 -7.19 10.62 -14.38
N ALA A 322 -7.54 11.46 -15.37
CA ALA A 322 -6.63 12.48 -15.89
C ALA A 322 -6.17 13.46 -14.79
N ARG A 323 -7.08 13.87 -13.90
CA ARG A 323 -6.76 14.72 -12.74
C ARG A 323 -5.82 14.03 -11.75
N GLN A 324 -6.05 12.75 -11.45
CA GLN A 324 -5.15 12.00 -10.56
C GLN A 324 -3.75 11.83 -11.17
N THR A 325 -3.67 11.52 -12.46
CA THR A 325 -2.39 11.45 -13.18
C THR A 325 -1.67 12.79 -13.12
N ALA A 326 -2.34 13.89 -13.48
CA ALA A 326 -1.74 15.23 -13.43
C ALA A 326 -1.27 15.63 -12.01
N LEU A 327 -2.00 15.19 -10.98
CA LEU A 327 -1.61 15.45 -9.59
C LEU A 327 -0.39 14.61 -9.18
N SER A 328 -0.36 13.33 -9.57
CA SER A 328 0.80 12.46 -9.35
C SER A 328 2.05 13.01 -10.06
N ASP A 329 1.92 13.40 -11.32
CA ASP A 329 3.01 13.92 -12.17
C ASP A 329 3.51 15.30 -11.71
N SER A 330 2.76 15.99 -10.85
CA SER A 330 3.20 17.24 -10.25
C SER A 330 4.32 17.06 -9.22
N LEU A 331 4.48 15.85 -8.64
CA LEU A 331 5.66 15.45 -7.88
C LEU A 331 6.72 14.94 -8.84
N LYS A 332 7.74 15.77 -9.09
CA LYS A 332 8.86 15.43 -9.97
C LYS A 332 10.02 14.88 -9.17
N LEU A 333 10.61 13.78 -9.60
CA LEU A 333 11.86 13.30 -8.98
C LEU A 333 12.95 14.36 -9.15
N ARG A 334 13.69 14.64 -8.08
CA ARG A 334 14.85 15.52 -8.14
C ARG A 334 15.93 14.92 -9.06
N ALA A 335 16.70 15.79 -9.70
CA ALA A 335 17.92 15.35 -10.39
C ALA A 335 18.85 14.65 -9.37
N ALA A 336 19.52 13.59 -9.80
CA ALA A 336 20.58 13.00 -8.99
C ALA A 336 21.77 13.95 -9.14
N ASP A 337 22.24 14.49 -8.02
CA ASP A 337 23.47 15.29 -7.98
C ASP A 337 24.71 14.42 -8.26
#